data_AF-A0A3B8VNY1-F1
#
_entry.id   AF-A0A3B8VNY1-F1
#
_cell.length_a   1.000
_cell.length_b   1.000
_cell.length_c   1.000
_cell.angle_alpha   90.00
_cell.angle_beta   90.00
_cell.angle_gamma   90.00
#
_symmetry.space_group_name_H-M   'P 1'
#
loop_
_entity.id
_entity.type
_entity.pdbx_description
1 polymer ?
#
loop_
_entity_poly.entity_id
_entity_poly.type
_entity_poly.pdbx_seq_one_letter_code
_entity_poly.pdbx_strand_id
1 'polypeptide(L)'
;MSQHQLKLDPIKTVLVITTGFLILYLVTDWQWTLTVSVVVGLSGIISKKLAEFINYIWMKLAWVLSLIIPNILMSAIFYLFLTPIALLSRVFGEPNQLNLKNTESSLFKVRNKEFSKSSFEKPF
;
A
#
# COMPACT_ATOMS: atom_id res chain seq x y z
N MET A 1 28.43 -1.67 -10.33
CA MET A 1 27.44 -1.15 -9.37
C MET A 1 26.68 -2.35 -8.81
N SER A 2 27.28 -3.05 -7.85
CA SER A 2 26.76 -4.31 -7.33
C SER A 2 25.58 -4.05 -6.42
N GLN A 3 24.44 -4.58 -6.81
CA GLN A 3 23.20 -4.68 -6.05
C GLN A 3 23.53 -5.04 -4.60
N HIS A 4 23.42 -4.08 -3.68
CA HIS A 4 23.38 -4.33 -2.25
C HIS A 4 22.04 -5.00 -1.94
N GLN A 5 21.90 -6.26 -2.34
CA GLN A 5 20.79 -7.10 -1.91
C GLN A 5 20.81 -7.04 -0.38
N LEU A 6 19.74 -6.51 0.22
CA LEU A 6 19.50 -6.54 1.65
C LEU A 6 19.53 -8.02 2.09
N LYS A 7 20.72 -8.51 2.44
CA LYS A 7 20.87 -9.83 3.04
C LYS A 7 20.28 -9.72 4.43
N LEU A 8 19.02 -10.13 4.55
CA LEU A 8 18.37 -10.25 5.84
C LEU A 8 19.07 -11.38 6.59
N ASP A 9 19.77 -11.01 7.67
CA ASP A 9 20.50 -11.96 8.48
C ASP A 9 19.50 -12.91 9.17
N PRO A 10 19.63 -14.24 9.00
CA PRO A 10 18.70 -15.20 9.60
C PRO A 10 18.57 -15.03 11.12
N ILE A 11 19.65 -14.65 11.80
CA ILE A 11 19.68 -14.40 13.24
C ILE A 11 18.82 -13.19 13.61
N LYS A 12 18.88 -12.10 12.82
CA LYS A 12 18.04 -10.92 13.04
C LYS A 12 16.57 -11.25 12.83
N THR A 13 16.23 -12.05 11.82
CA THR A 13 14.86 -12.51 11.60
C THR A 13 14.32 -13.31 12.78
N VAL A 14 15.09 -14.28 13.28
CA VAL A 14 14.69 -15.05 14.47
C VAL A 14 14.51 -14.13 15.68
N LEU A 15 15.41 -13.17 15.89
CA LEU A 15 15.30 -12.20 16.99
C LEU A 15 14.05 -11.31 16.87
N VAL A 16 13.72 -10.86 15.67
CA VAL A 16 12.50 -10.06 15.42
C VAL A 16 11.25 -10.88 15.71
N ILE A 17 11.23 -12.15 15.27
CA ILE A 17 10.11 -13.06 15.53
C ILE A 17 9.94 -13.29 17.04
N THR A 18 11.01 -13.60 17.76
CA THR A 18 10.94 -13.82 19.21
C THR A 18 10.51 -12.57 19.97
N THR A 19 11.07 -11.42 19.63
CA THR A 19 10.71 -10.13 20.23
C THR A 19 9.24 -9.81 19.96
N GLY A 20 8.77 -10.02 18.73
CA GLY A 20 7.36 -9.80 18.36
C GLY A 20 6.39 -10.68 19.15
N PHE A 21 6.66 -11.98 19.25
CA PHE A 21 5.84 -12.89 20.06
C PHE A 21 5.89 -12.59 21.57
N LEU A 22 7.04 -12.10 22.06
CA LEU A 22 7.18 -11.69 23.46
C LEU A 22 6.35 -10.43 23.75
N ILE A 23 6.38 -9.42 22.86
CA ILE A 23 5.52 -8.24 22.99
C ILE A 23 4.04 -8.64 22.94
N LEU A 24 3.67 -9.57 22.05
CA LEU A 24 2.29 -10.09 21.99
C LEU A 24 1.88 -10.83 23.28
N TYR A 25 2.80 -11.54 23.92
CA TYR A 25 2.54 -12.11 25.24
C TYR A 25 2.24 -11.02 26.28
N LEU A 26 3.03 -9.93 26.31
CA LEU A 26 2.84 -8.85 27.28
C LEU A 26 1.53 -8.07 27.10
N VAL A 27 0.96 -8.05 25.90
CA VAL A 27 -0.30 -7.33 25.62
C VAL A 27 -1.52 -8.23 25.82
N THR A 28 -1.42 -9.51 25.49
CA THR A 28 -2.59 -10.39 25.38
C THR A 28 -2.61 -11.52 26.44
N ASP A 29 -1.52 -11.70 27.21
CA ASP A 29 -1.34 -12.76 28.23
C ASP A 29 -1.57 -14.20 27.72
N TRP A 30 -1.49 -14.40 26.41
CA TRP A 30 -1.71 -15.69 25.78
C TRP A 30 -0.51 -16.62 26.00
N GLN A 31 -0.66 -17.62 26.87
CA GLN A 31 0.42 -18.54 27.23
C GLN A 31 1.12 -19.20 26.03
N TRP A 32 0.40 -19.45 24.93
CA TRP A 32 0.97 -20.05 23.73
C TRP A 32 2.01 -19.17 23.03
N THR A 33 1.89 -17.84 23.08
CA THR A 33 2.85 -16.92 22.43
C THR A 33 4.21 -16.94 23.11
N LEU A 34 4.21 -17.11 24.45
CA LEU A 34 5.44 -17.28 25.22
C LEU A 34 6.16 -18.58 24.84
N THR A 35 5.44 -19.70 24.77
CA THR A 35 6.03 -20.99 24.35
C THR A 35 6.63 -20.89 22.95
N VAL A 36 5.92 -20.27 22.00
CA VAL A 36 6.43 -20.07 20.63
C VAL A 36 7.67 -19.19 20.62
N SER A 37 7.68 -18.07 21.36
CA SER A 37 8.85 -17.19 21.44
C SER A 37 10.10 -17.91 21.97
N VAL A 38 9.95 -18.69 23.05
CA VAL A 38 11.06 -19.46 23.63
C VAL A 38 11.56 -20.53 22.68
N VAL A 39 10.68 -21.30 22.05
CA VAL A 39 11.05 -22.36 21.10
C VAL A 39 11.78 -21.77 19.89
N VAL A 40 11.24 -20.71 19.29
CA VAL A 40 11.84 -20.06 18.13
C VAL A 40 13.19 -19.44 18.50
N GLY A 41 13.31 -18.81 19.67
CA GLY A 41 14.57 -18.23 20.15
C GLY A 41 15.66 -19.26 20.38
N LEU A 42 15.32 -20.33 21.11
CA LEU A 42 16.25 -21.44 21.34
C LEU A 42 16.68 -22.09 20.02
N SER A 43 15.74 -22.29 19.09
CA SER A 43 16.05 -22.90 17.79
C SER A 43 17.08 -22.09 16.97
N GLY A 44 17.05 -20.76 17.08
CA GLY A 44 18.02 -19.89 16.41
C GLY A 44 19.41 -19.89 17.04
N ILE A 45 19.50 -20.14 18.36
CA ILE A 45 20.78 -20.23 19.07
C ILE A 45 21.44 -21.58 18.81
N ILE A 46 20.66 -22.67 18.78
CA ILE A 46 21.19 -24.04 18.68
C ILE A 46 21.79 -24.32 17.30
N SER A 47 21.19 -23.81 16.21
CA SER A 47 21.67 -24.13 14.86
C SER A 47 21.41 -23.02 13.85
N LYS A 48 22.48 -22.63 13.14
CA LYS A 48 22.39 -21.71 12.00
C LYS A 48 21.49 -22.24 10.88
N LYS A 49 21.44 -23.56 10.65
CA LYS A 49 20.56 -24.17 9.64
C LYS A 49 19.07 -24.00 9.99
N LEU A 50 18.71 -24.11 11.27
CA LEU A 50 17.34 -23.87 11.71
C LEU A 50 16.96 -22.40 11.56
N ALA A 51 17.85 -21.48 11.92
CA ALA A 51 17.62 -20.05 11.72
C ALA A 51 17.40 -19.72 10.22
N GLU A 52 18.19 -20.33 9.32
CA GLU A 52 18.02 -20.17 7.87
C GLU A 52 16.67 -20.73 7.37
N PHE A 53 16.23 -21.88 7.90
CA PHE A 53 14.94 -22.46 7.57
C PHE A 53 13.76 -21.60 8.05
N ILE A 54 13.81 -21.11 9.28
CA ILE A 54 12.80 -20.20 9.84
C ILE A 54 12.76 -18.91 9.02
N ASN A 55 13.92 -18.34 8.70
CA ASN A 55 14.01 -17.17 7.84
C ASN A 55 13.39 -17.43 6.46
N TYR A 56 13.65 -18.58 5.84
CA TYR A 56 13.07 -18.93 4.55
C TYR A 56 11.53 -18.98 4.60
N ILE A 57 10.96 -19.64 5.61
CA ILE A 57 9.50 -19.70 5.79
C ILE A 57 8.93 -18.31 6.04
N TRP A 58 9.57 -17.54 6.93
CA TRP A 58 9.16 -16.17 7.25
C TRP A 58 9.17 -15.27 6.01
N MET A 59 10.21 -15.37 5.18
CA MET A 59 10.30 -14.60 3.94
C MET A 59 9.26 -15.02 2.91
N LYS A 60 8.91 -16.31 2.82
CA LYS A 60 7.77 -16.75 2.00
C LYS A 60 6.45 -16.15 2.47
N LEU A 61 6.22 -16.12 3.77
CA LEU A 61 5.02 -15.51 4.34
C LEU A 61 4.98 -14.00 4.03
N ALA A 62 6.09 -13.30 4.23
CA ALA A 62 6.21 -11.89 3.88
C ALA A 62 5.96 -11.64 2.38
N TRP A 63 6.45 -12.52 1.50
CA TRP A 63 6.20 -12.43 0.06
C TRP A 63 4.72 -12.59 -0.28
N VAL A 64 4.04 -13.58 0.30
CA VAL A 64 2.59 -13.76 0.10
C VAL A 64 1.81 -12.53 0.60
N LEU A 65 2.16 -12.01 1.78
CA LEU A 65 1.57 -10.77 2.29
C LEU A 65 1.83 -9.60 1.34
N SER A 66 3.03 -9.49 0.78
CA SER A 66 3.38 -8.42 -0.15
C SER A 66 2.57 -8.44 -1.45
N LEU A 67 1.96 -9.57 -1.82
CA LEU A 67 1.05 -9.65 -2.97
C LEU A 67 -0.37 -9.22 -2.61
N ILE A 68 -0.78 -9.46 -1.36
CA ILE A 68 -2.15 -9.23 -0.91
C ILE A 68 -2.32 -7.79 -0.42
N ILE A 69 -1.37 -7.29 0.38
CA ILE A 69 -1.42 -5.98 1.04
C ILE A 69 -1.60 -4.82 0.04
N PRO A 70 -0.89 -4.74 -1.10
CA PRO A 70 -1.07 -3.64 -2.05
C PRO A 70 -2.49 -3.59 -2.60
N ASN A 71 -3.10 -4.73 -2.91
CA ASN A 71 -4.47 -4.79 -3.41
C ASN A 71 -5.49 -4.34 -2.36
N ILE A 72 -5.30 -4.76 -1.10
CA ILE A 72 -6.13 -4.31 0.02
C ILE A 72 -5.99 -2.81 0.21
N LEU A 73 -4.75 -2.30 0.22
CA LEU A 73 -4.47 -0.88 0.42
C LEU A 73 -5.05 -0.04 -0.73
N MET A 74 -4.87 -0.47 -1.98
CA MET A 74 -5.45 0.20 -3.15
C MET A 74 -6.98 0.21 -3.10
N SER A 75 -7.59 -0.91 -2.72
CA SER A 75 -9.05 -1.00 -2.56
C SER A 75 -9.53 -0.07 -1.45
N ALA A 76 -8.85 -0.05 -0.30
CA ALA A 76 -9.17 0.82 0.81
C ALA A 76 -9.06 2.30 0.41
N ILE A 77 -7.98 2.69 -0.27
CA ILE A 77 -7.80 4.07 -0.76
C ILE A 77 -8.91 4.43 -1.75
N PHE A 78 -9.24 3.53 -2.68
CA PHE A 78 -10.28 3.76 -3.67
C PHE A 78 -11.65 3.97 -3.03
N TYR A 79 -12.05 3.13 -2.08
CA TYR A 79 -13.38 3.22 -1.47
C TYR A 79 -13.47 4.30 -0.39
N LEU A 80 -12.41 4.54 0.37
CA LEU A 80 -12.42 5.50 1.48
C LEU A 80 -12.18 6.94 1.02
N PHE A 81 -11.42 7.15 -0.06
CA PHE A 81 -11.09 8.50 -0.56
C PHE A 81 -11.65 8.76 -1.95
N LEU A 82 -11.25 7.97 -2.96
CA LEU A 82 -11.59 8.31 -4.35
C LEU A 82 -13.09 8.23 -4.63
N THR A 83 -13.76 7.20 -4.12
CA THR A 83 -15.19 6.98 -4.30
C THR A 83 -16.04 8.10 -3.71
N PRO A 84 -15.89 8.51 -2.43
CA PRO A 84 -16.65 9.62 -1.90
C PRO A 84 -16.33 10.94 -2.60
N ILE A 85 -15.07 11.18 -2.98
CA ILE A 85 -14.69 12.37 -3.75
C ILE A 85 -15.40 12.38 -5.12
N ALA A 86 -15.43 11.25 -5.81
CA ALA A 86 -16.12 11.12 -7.09
C ALA A 86 -17.64 11.31 -6.96
N LEU A 87 -18.25 10.78 -5.90
CA LEU A 87 -19.67 10.98 -5.62
C LEU A 87 -19.98 12.45 -5.32
N LEU A 88 -19.16 13.11 -4.49
CA LEU A 88 -19.28 14.55 -4.23
C LEU A 88 -19.12 15.36 -5.52
N SER A 89 -18.11 15.05 -6.34
CA SER A 89 -17.91 15.69 -7.65
C SER A 89 -19.09 15.46 -8.59
N ARG A 90 -19.78 14.32 -8.51
CA ARG A 90 -20.96 14.04 -9.34
C ARG A 90 -22.21 14.78 -8.86
N VAL A 91 -22.35 15.01 -7.55
CA VAL A 91 -23.48 15.75 -6.97
C VAL A 91 -23.29 17.26 -7.10
N PHE A 92 -22.08 17.76 -6.86
CA PHE A 92 -21.77 19.19 -6.80
C PHE A 92 -21.08 19.74 -8.06
N GLY A 93 -20.56 18.88 -8.94
CA GLY A 93 -19.86 19.29 -10.17
C GLY A 93 -20.79 19.45 -11.37
N GLU A 94 -20.24 19.88 -12.49
CA GLU A 94 -21.05 20.13 -13.69
C GLU A 94 -21.57 18.80 -14.29
N PRO A 95 -22.84 18.74 -14.72
CA PRO A 95 -23.50 17.51 -15.14
C PRO A 95 -22.92 16.86 -16.41
N ASN A 96 -21.98 17.50 -17.12
CA ASN A 96 -21.42 16.98 -18.37
C ASN A 96 -19.96 17.41 -18.64
N GLN A 97 -19.08 17.36 -17.64
CA GLN A 97 -17.66 17.74 -17.83
C GLN A 97 -16.92 16.87 -18.86
N LEU A 98 -17.26 15.58 -18.93
CA LEU A 98 -16.58 14.60 -19.78
C LEU A 98 -17.23 14.46 -21.18
N ASN A 99 -18.31 15.20 -21.49
CA ASN A 99 -19.01 15.15 -22.78
C ASN A 99 -19.27 13.69 -23.28
N LEU A 100 -19.63 12.78 -22.37
CA LEU A 100 -19.70 11.33 -22.66
C LEU A 100 -20.90 10.94 -23.54
N LYS A 101 -21.89 11.83 -23.67
CA LYS A 101 -23.03 11.65 -24.57
C LYS A 101 -22.96 12.68 -25.69
N ASN A 102 -23.18 12.22 -26.91
CA ASN A 102 -23.30 13.10 -28.08
C ASN A 102 -24.70 13.73 -28.11
N THR A 103 -24.93 14.69 -27.22
CA THR A 103 -26.18 15.45 -27.13
C THR A 103 -26.15 16.74 -27.95
N GLU A 104 -24.99 17.11 -28.49
CA GLU A 104 -24.79 18.35 -29.24
C GLU A 104 -24.76 18.08 -30.75
N SER A 105 -25.20 19.05 -31.55
CA SER A 105 -25.17 18.95 -33.02
C SER A 105 -23.76 19.07 -33.61
N SER A 106 -22.78 19.46 -32.80
CA SER A 106 -21.40 19.73 -33.22
C SER A 106 -20.42 19.39 -32.10
N LEU A 107 -19.24 18.92 -32.48
CA LEU A 107 -18.12 18.69 -31.55
C LEU A 107 -17.48 20.00 -31.06
N PHE A 108 -17.79 21.13 -31.70
CA PHE A 108 -17.26 22.43 -31.33
C PHE A 108 -18.07 23.06 -30.20
N LYS A 109 -17.41 23.43 -29.10
CA LYS A 109 -18.02 24.28 -28.06
C LYS A 109 -17.93 25.74 -28.47
N VAL A 110 -19.08 26.41 -28.58
CA VAL A 110 -19.13 27.85 -28.81
C VAL A 110 -18.62 28.57 -27.57
N ARG A 111 -17.48 29.25 -27.70
CA ARG A 111 -16.89 30.03 -26.60
C ARG A 111 -17.14 31.52 -26.86
N ASN A 112 -18.19 32.07 -26.26
CA ASN A 112 -18.41 33.52 -26.24
C ASN A 112 -17.44 34.16 -25.24
N LYS A 113 -16.19 34.35 -25.64
CA LYS A 113 -15.19 35.08 -24.87
C LYS A 113 -15.20 36.54 -25.33
N GLU A 114 -15.36 37.47 -24.40
CA GLU A 114 -15.14 38.89 -24.70
C GLU A 114 -13.64 39.14 -24.90
N PHE A 115 -13.28 39.63 -26.08
CA PHE A 115 -11.90 39.93 -26.41
C PHE A 115 -11.51 41.31 -25.86
N SER A 116 -10.77 41.30 -24.74
CA SER A 116 -10.15 42.51 -24.18
C SER A 116 -8.80 42.79 -24.84
N LYS A 117 -8.32 44.05 -24.79
CA LYS A 117 -7.00 44.45 -25.28
C LYS A 117 -5.86 43.60 -24.70
N SER A 118 -5.95 43.25 -23.42
CA SER A 118 -4.99 42.39 -22.73
C SER A 118 -4.96 40.94 -23.24
N SER A 119 -6.03 40.46 -23.89
CA SER A 119 -6.06 39.12 -24.48
C SER A 119 -5.15 38.97 -25.70
N PHE A 120 -4.70 40.10 -26.29
CA PHE A 120 -3.79 40.13 -27.44
C PHE A 120 -2.32 40.35 -27.05
N GLU A 121 -2.03 40.60 -25.78
CA GLU A 121 -0.64 40.85 -25.32
C GLU A 121 0.20 39.57 -25.20
N LYS A 122 -0.45 38.41 -25.04
CA LYS A 122 0.22 37.08 -25.02
C LYS A 122 -0.57 36.08 -25.87
N PRO A 123 -0.39 36.14 -27.21
CA PRO A 123 -1.17 35.33 -28.14
C PRO A 123 -0.67 33.87 -28.31
N PHE A 124 0.45 33.50 -27.67
CA PHE A 124 1.05 32.16 -27.72
C PHE A 124 1.22 31.58 -26.32
#